data_AF-C7D6Z8-F1
#
_entry.id   AF-C7D6Z8-F1
#
_cell.length_a   1.000
_cell.length_b   1.000
_cell.length_c   1.000
_cell.angle_alpha   90.00
_cell.angle_beta   90.00
_cell.angle_gamma   90.00
#
_symmetry.space_group_name_H-M   'P 1'
#
loop_
_entity.id
_entity.type
_entity.pdbx_description
1 polymer ?
#
loop_
_entity_poly.entity_id
_entity_poly.type
_entity_poly.pdbx_seq_one_letter_code
_entity_poly.pdbx_strand_id
1 'polypeptide(L)'
;MATGIHFVQSVTADLVFDDEDLGNAYASFNLDNMGGTNANGTGLIVDASINIGKDWIEDDWTLNDGVDLDSYSFQTYIHEIGHALGLGHAGPYNGSADYTQFEGGDAAFINDSWQMSVMSYFSQTENTFIDATFAYVVTPMLADIQAIHQLYNTSGNIRDTDTIYGVGSTAGGYYDTVLGLANPVTFTVVDDGGVDTIDVSVFGSDQMINLNGNSISSIAGNVGNMSIMDGTEIENVVMGSGDDVVYANDVGNDNYGGAGTDIVSYIASDAAVTVNLGAGNANSGYAQGDTLTGIQGVQGSEYGDILIGASVVNLMDGGDGDDSISVGGGDDIVEAGDGNDSVIASAGNDEVNAGEGNDDVYGGV
;
A
#
# COMPACT_ATOMS: atom_id res chain seq x y z
N MET A 1 15.21 -16.00 -18.71
CA MET A 1 14.75 -14.85 -19.51
C MET A 1 13.59 -14.24 -18.77
N ALA A 2 13.77 -13.07 -18.17
CA ALA A 2 12.64 -12.30 -17.66
C ALA A 2 11.67 -12.06 -18.82
N THR A 3 10.49 -12.68 -18.75
CA THR A 3 9.45 -12.49 -19.76
C THR A 3 8.56 -11.35 -19.30
N GLY A 4 8.41 -10.31 -20.13
CA GLY A 4 7.60 -9.14 -19.81
C GLY A 4 8.32 -7.81 -20.05
N ILE A 5 9.65 -7.81 -20.10
CA ILE A 5 10.44 -6.64 -20.50
C ILE A 5 10.77 -6.74 -22.00
N HIS A 6 10.15 -5.88 -22.81
CA HIS A 6 10.45 -5.75 -24.23
C HIS A 6 11.51 -4.68 -24.45
N PHE A 7 12.78 -5.07 -24.48
CA PHE A 7 13.86 -4.17 -24.87
C PHE A 7 13.77 -3.85 -26.37
N VAL A 8 13.59 -2.57 -26.72
CA VAL A 8 13.67 -2.10 -28.10
C VAL A 8 15.05 -1.48 -28.31
N GLN A 9 15.88 -2.12 -29.13
CA GLN A 9 17.17 -1.56 -29.52
C GLN A 9 16.94 -0.31 -30.39
N SER A 10 17.21 0.87 -29.83
CA SER A 10 17.17 2.15 -30.57
C SER A 10 18.58 2.60 -30.92
N VAL A 11 18.76 3.14 -32.13
CA VAL A 11 20.03 3.75 -32.59
C VAL A 11 20.19 5.21 -32.12
N THR A 12 19.20 5.70 -31.37
CA THR A 12 19.17 7.00 -30.67
C THR A 12 18.62 6.79 -29.25
N ALA A 13 19.06 5.74 -28.57
CA ALA A 13 18.55 5.41 -27.24
C ALA A 13 19.19 6.31 -26.18
N ASP A 14 18.38 6.94 -25.34
CA ASP A 14 18.85 7.65 -24.14
C ASP A 14 19.24 6.65 -23.02
N LEU A 15 18.89 5.36 -23.18
CA LEU A 15 19.19 4.25 -22.27
C LEU A 15 19.67 3.01 -23.06
N VAL A 16 20.84 2.45 -22.73
CA VAL A 16 21.41 1.24 -23.34
C VAL A 16 21.55 0.14 -22.28
N PHE A 17 21.14 -1.08 -22.58
CA PHE A 17 21.28 -2.24 -21.68
C PHE A 17 22.37 -3.20 -22.19
N ASP A 18 23.15 -3.74 -21.25
CA ASP A 18 24.21 -4.74 -21.44
C ASP A 18 24.14 -5.81 -20.34
N ASP A 19 24.69 -6.99 -20.62
CA ASP A 19 24.80 -8.13 -19.70
C ASP A 19 26.17 -8.85 -19.77
N GLU A 20 27.12 -8.29 -20.53
CA GLU A 20 28.41 -8.92 -20.80
C GLU A 20 29.48 -8.64 -19.72
N ASP A 21 29.29 -7.62 -18.86
CA ASP A 21 30.19 -7.37 -17.71
C ASP A 21 29.72 -8.16 -16.49
N LEU A 22 30.30 -9.35 -16.35
CA LEU A 22 29.96 -10.33 -15.31
C LEU A 22 30.37 -9.87 -13.91
N GLY A 23 29.61 -10.32 -12.90
CA GLY A 23 29.87 -10.11 -11.48
C GLY A 23 29.49 -8.73 -10.96
N ASN A 24 28.87 -7.88 -11.80
CA ASN A 24 28.47 -6.53 -11.44
C ASN A 24 27.07 -6.19 -11.97
N ALA A 25 26.32 -5.42 -11.20
CA ALA A 25 25.15 -4.67 -11.65
C ALA A 25 25.44 -3.19 -11.40
N TYR A 26 25.28 -2.35 -12.43
CA TYR A 26 25.48 -0.91 -12.33
C TYR A 26 24.84 -0.13 -13.48
N ALA A 27 24.52 1.13 -13.21
CA ALA A 27 24.25 2.13 -14.21
C ALA A 27 25.38 3.17 -14.30
N SER A 28 25.61 3.70 -15.50
CA SER A 28 26.50 4.82 -15.75
C SER A 28 25.81 5.82 -16.67
N PHE A 29 26.15 7.09 -16.59
CA PHE A 29 25.51 8.14 -17.38
C PHE A 29 26.50 9.21 -17.81
N ASN A 30 26.21 9.82 -18.97
CA ASN A 30 26.87 11.00 -19.46
C ASN A 30 26.04 12.24 -19.10
N LEU A 31 26.72 13.31 -18.70
CA LEU A 31 26.10 14.60 -18.37
C LEU A 31 26.37 15.64 -19.45
N ASP A 32 25.36 16.44 -19.80
CA ASP A 32 25.58 17.64 -20.60
C ASP A 32 26.39 18.66 -19.79
N ASN A 33 27.51 19.09 -20.35
CA ASN A 33 28.50 19.94 -19.69
C ASN A 33 28.21 21.44 -19.86
N MET A 34 26.94 21.83 -20.00
CA MET A 34 26.51 23.23 -20.23
C MET A 34 26.58 24.12 -18.98
N GLY A 35 27.73 24.20 -18.32
CA GLY A 35 27.94 25.13 -17.19
C GLY A 35 29.34 25.24 -16.60
N GLY A 36 30.29 24.38 -17.00
CA GLY A 36 31.65 24.40 -16.47
C GLY A 36 31.83 23.47 -15.28
N THR A 37 33.06 22.97 -15.14
CA THR A 37 33.50 22.02 -14.11
C THR A 37 33.21 22.55 -12.72
N ASN A 38 32.05 22.22 -12.15
CA ASN A 38 31.91 22.23 -10.71
C ASN A 38 32.25 20.84 -10.22
N ALA A 39 33.14 20.74 -9.24
CA ALA A 39 33.69 19.50 -8.70
C ALA A 39 32.65 18.64 -7.92
N ASN A 40 31.36 18.86 -8.20
CA ASN A 40 30.21 18.34 -7.46
C ASN A 40 29.25 17.51 -8.33
N GLY A 41 29.56 17.24 -9.61
CA GLY A 41 28.79 16.28 -10.44
C GLY A 41 27.37 16.70 -10.87
N THR A 42 27.04 18.00 -10.85
CA THR A 42 25.71 18.50 -11.24
C THR A 42 25.62 18.73 -12.76
N GLY A 43 24.69 18.07 -13.46
CA GLY A 43 24.41 18.22 -14.90
C GLY A 43 23.14 17.48 -15.32
N LEU A 44 22.67 17.69 -16.56
CA LEU A 44 21.54 16.94 -17.12
C LEU A 44 22.04 15.61 -17.69
N ILE A 45 21.45 14.48 -17.31
CA ILE A 45 21.72 13.17 -17.93
C ILE A 45 21.28 13.23 -19.40
N VAL A 46 22.19 12.94 -20.32
CA VAL A 46 21.92 12.94 -21.77
C VAL A 46 21.82 11.54 -22.37
N ASP A 47 22.54 10.59 -21.78
CA ASP A 47 22.43 9.17 -22.09
C ASP A 47 22.93 8.36 -20.90
N ALA A 48 22.42 7.15 -20.74
CA ALA A 48 22.82 6.22 -19.71
C ALA A 48 22.98 4.79 -20.25
N SER A 49 23.87 4.04 -19.61
CA SER A 49 24.09 2.62 -19.85
C SER A 49 23.81 1.84 -18.57
N ILE A 50 23.11 0.72 -18.67
CA ILE A 50 22.83 -0.19 -17.57
C ILE A 50 23.48 -1.53 -17.92
N ASN A 51 24.31 -2.06 -17.02
CA ASN A 51 24.81 -3.41 -17.11
C ASN A 51 24.25 -4.24 -15.95
N ILE A 52 23.66 -5.39 -16.26
CA ILE A 52 23.35 -6.42 -15.27
C ILE A 52 23.98 -7.70 -15.76
N GLY A 53 25.10 -8.08 -15.15
CA GLY A 53 25.91 -9.22 -15.56
C GLY A 53 25.05 -10.49 -15.66
N LYS A 54 25.27 -11.27 -16.72
CA LYS A 54 24.50 -12.49 -16.98
C LYS A 54 24.56 -13.51 -15.83
N ASP A 55 25.66 -13.56 -15.09
CA ASP A 55 25.80 -14.36 -13.88
C ASP A 55 24.95 -13.82 -12.71
N TRP A 56 24.68 -12.52 -12.64
CA TRP A 56 23.67 -11.97 -11.72
C TRP A 56 22.27 -12.52 -12.00
N ILE A 57 21.98 -12.80 -13.28
CA ILE A 57 20.69 -13.27 -13.78
C ILE A 57 20.59 -14.81 -13.74
N GLU A 58 21.68 -15.51 -14.05
CA GLU A 58 21.71 -16.97 -14.21
C GLU A 58 22.28 -17.72 -12.98
N ASP A 59 23.16 -17.08 -12.21
CA ASP A 59 23.86 -17.66 -11.05
C ASP A 59 23.30 -17.18 -9.69
N ASP A 60 22.09 -16.63 -9.63
CA ASP A 60 21.36 -16.38 -8.36
C ASP A 60 20.90 -17.70 -7.70
N TRP A 61 21.88 -18.53 -7.35
CA TRP A 61 21.75 -19.77 -6.61
C TRP A 61 21.72 -19.49 -5.09
N THR A 62 21.94 -18.25 -4.68
CA THR A 62 21.90 -17.83 -3.26
C THR A 62 20.48 -17.61 -2.77
N LEU A 63 19.58 -17.14 -3.64
CA LEU A 63 18.18 -16.91 -3.30
C LEU A 63 17.22 -17.92 -3.96
N ASN A 64 17.65 -18.61 -5.03
CA ASN A 64 16.89 -19.69 -5.69
C ASN A 64 15.64 -19.17 -6.46
N ASP A 65 15.61 -17.88 -6.76
CA ASP A 65 14.40 -17.16 -7.20
C ASP A 65 14.37 -16.83 -8.69
N GLY A 66 15.41 -17.23 -9.43
CA GLY A 66 15.40 -17.24 -10.89
C GLY A 66 15.30 -15.84 -11.52
N VAL A 67 14.50 -15.76 -12.58
CA VAL A 67 14.40 -14.60 -13.49
C VAL A 67 12.96 -14.17 -13.72
N ASP A 68 12.07 -14.62 -12.85
CA ASP A 68 10.65 -14.31 -12.88
C ASP A 68 10.41 -12.91 -12.30
N LEU A 69 9.18 -12.39 -12.38
CA LEU A 69 8.87 -11.03 -11.91
C LEU A 69 9.11 -10.87 -10.40
N ASP A 70 8.90 -11.95 -9.65
CA ASP A 70 9.07 -12.07 -8.21
C ASP A 70 10.48 -12.57 -7.83
N SER A 71 11.50 -11.95 -8.44
CA SER A 71 12.91 -12.29 -8.23
C SER A 71 13.79 -11.06 -7.97
N TYR A 72 14.91 -11.28 -7.27
CA TYR A 72 15.91 -10.24 -7.05
C TYR A 72 16.52 -9.70 -8.36
N SER A 73 16.62 -10.56 -9.39
CA SER A 73 17.06 -10.17 -10.73
C SER A 73 16.15 -9.09 -11.32
N PHE A 74 14.83 -9.28 -11.27
CA PHE A 74 13.88 -8.29 -11.78
C PHE A 74 13.95 -6.97 -11.00
N GLN A 75 14.02 -7.06 -9.68
CA GLN A 75 14.22 -5.91 -8.79
C GLN A 75 15.50 -5.12 -9.13
N THR A 76 16.60 -5.82 -9.46
CA THR A 76 17.87 -5.20 -9.85
C THR A 76 17.71 -4.37 -11.13
N TYR A 77 16.90 -4.81 -12.11
CA TYR A 77 16.58 -3.99 -13.28
C TYR A 77 15.88 -2.68 -12.91
N ILE A 78 14.91 -2.72 -12.00
CA ILE A 78 14.21 -1.50 -11.55
C ILE A 78 15.21 -0.56 -10.86
N HIS A 79 16.07 -1.10 -9.99
CA HIS A 79 17.11 -0.36 -9.27
C HIS A 79 18.07 0.37 -10.22
N GLU A 80 18.67 -0.35 -11.18
CA GLU A 80 19.64 0.25 -12.09
C GLU A 80 19.00 1.24 -13.08
N ILE A 81 17.73 1.01 -13.47
CA ILE A 81 16.95 2.02 -14.20
C ILE A 81 16.78 3.28 -13.35
N GLY A 82 16.51 3.14 -12.05
CA GLY A 82 16.46 4.27 -11.12
C GLY A 82 17.76 5.09 -11.14
N HIS A 83 18.92 4.44 -11.05
CA HIS A 83 20.21 5.12 -11.17
C HIS A 83 20.42 5.80 -12.52
N ALA A 84 20.05 5.14 -13.62
CA ALA A 84 20.15 5.70 -14.96
C ALA A 84 19.24 6.93 -15.14
N LEU A 85 18.15 7.02 -14.37
CA LEU A 85 17.25 8.16 -14.26
C LEU A 85 17.68 9.17 -13.17
N GLY A 86 18.84 8.99 -12.55
CA GLY A 86 19.43 9.94 -11.62
C GLY A 86 19.05 9.77 -10.15
N LEU A 87 18.39 8.67 -9.77
CA LEU A 87 18.22 8.32 -8.36
C LEU A 87 19.55 7.85 -7.77
N GLY A 88 19.81 8.22 -6.51
CA GLY A 88 20.86 7.60 -5.70
C GLY A 88 20.28 6.46 -4.85
N HIS A 89 21.15 5.76 -4.11
CA HIS A 89 20.68 4.89 -3.04
C HIS A 89 19.91 5.69 -1.99
N ALA A 90 19.03 5.02 -1.24
CA ALA A 90 18.22 5.64 -0.20
C ALA A 90 19.06 6.21 0.97
N GLY A 91 20.28 5.70 1.18
CA GLY A 91 21.26 6.23 2.12
C GLY A 91 22.68 6.33 1.54
N PRO A 92 23.65 6.90 2.30
CA PRO A 92 25.00 7.18 1.84
C PRO A 92 25.92 5.92 1.82
N TYR A 93 25.45 4.82 1.27
CA TYR A 93 26.17 3.55 1.16
C TYR A 93 26.41 3.16 -0.30
N ASN A 94 27.36 2.25 -0.53
CA ASN A 94 27.67 1.71 -1.86
C ASN A 94 28.35 0.34 -1.72
N GLY A 95 27.84 -0.69 -2.41
CA GLY A 95 28.34 -2.07 -2.38
C GLY A 95 27.99 -2.91 -1.14
N SER A 96 27.95 -2.32 0.07
CA SER A 96 27.47 -2.98 1.29
C SER A 96 26.92 -1.95 2.28
N ALA A 97 25.93 -2.33 3.08
CA ALA A 97 25.35 -1.47 4.11
C ALA A 97 24.89 -2.29 5.32
N ASP A 98 24.88 -1.68 6.52
CA ASP A 98 24.26 -2.24 7.72
C ASP A 98 23.09 -1.35 8.17
N TYR A 99 21.91 -1.96 8.38
CA TYR A 99 20.68 -1.25 8.71
C TYR A 99 20.71 -0.62 10.12
N THR A 100 21.64 -1.03 11.01
CA THR A 100 21.65 -0.64 12.44
C THR A 100 21.49 0.86 12.72
N GLN A 101 20.25 1.28 12.99
CA GLN A 101 19.97 2.65 13.43
C GLN A 101 20.48 2.86 14.87
N PHE A 102 21.05 4.04 15.14
CA PHE A 102 21.52 4.52 16.45
C PHE A 102 22.90 4.02 16.96
N GLU A 103 23.54 3.05 16.31
CA GLU A 103 24.94 2.65 16.63
C GLU A 103 25.93 2.86 15.46
N GLY A 104 25.63 3.78 14.54
CA GLY A 104 26.53 4.09 13.42
C GLY A 104 26.37 3.19 12.20
N GLY A 105 25.20 2.57 12.00
CA GLY A 105 24.81 1.97 10.73
C GLY A 105 24.52 3.00 9.65
N ASP A 106 24.27 2.50 8.44
CA ASP A 106 24.31 3.26 7.19
C ASP A 106 22.93 3.78 6.73
N ALA A 107 21.84 3.31 7.35
CA ALA A 107 20.46 3.73 7.02
C ALA A 107 20.23 5.22 7.30
N ALA A 108 19.68 5.94 6.31
CA ALA A 108 19.51 7.40 6.39
C ALA A 108 18.23 7.85 7.13
N PHE A 109 17.20 7.00 7.18
CA PHE A 109 15.91 7.27 7.83
C PHE A 109 15.26 5.98 8.34
N ILE A 110 14.19 6.10 9.15
CA ILE A 110 13.57 4.95 9.85
C ILE A 110 13.09 3.88 8.86
N ASN A 111 12.40 4.23 7.77
CA ASN A 111 11.98 3.24 6.79
C ASN A 111 12.87 3.19 5.54
N ASP A 112 14.19 3.17 5.73
CA ASP A 112 15.14 2.85 4.65
C ASP A 112 15.09 1.34 4.36
N SER A 113 14.09 0.93 3.57
CA SER A 113 13.92 -0.46 3.13
C SER A 113 13.23 -0.53 1.77
N TRP A 114 13.22 -1.73 1.20
CA TRP A 114 12.46 -2.08 0.00
C TRP A 114 10.94 -1.83 0.11
N GLN A 115 10.39 -1.66 1.31
CA GLN A 115 9.00 -1.21 1.46
C GLN A 115 8.80 0.24 0.97
N MET A 116 9.83 1.08 1.05
CA MET A 116 9.74 2.50 0.68
C MET A 116 10.47 2.84 -0.61
N SER A 117 11.57 2.14 -0.91
CA SER A 117 12.42 2.43 -2.06
C SER A 117 13.13 1.18 -2.55
N VAL A 118 13.02 0.91 -3.84
CA VAL A 118 13.84 -0.10 -4.52
C VAL A 118 15.33 0.27 -4.51
N MET A 119 15.66 1.54 -4.27
CA MET A 119 17.03 2.04 -4.15
C MET A 119 17.67 1.75 -2.78
N SER A 120 16.92 1.17 -1.84
CA SER A 120 17.46 0.72 -0.56
C SER A 120 18.27 -0.58 -0.71
N TYR A 121 19.28 -0.75 0.15
CA TYR A 121 20.02 -2.02 0.26
C TYR A 121 19.36 -3.00 1.23
N PHE A 122 18.33 -2.57 1.95
CA PHE A 122 17.74 -3.34 3.02
C PHE A 122 16.38 -3.88 2.61
N SER A 123 16.20 -5.19 2.73
CA SER A 123 14.88 -5.81 2.66
C SER A 123 13.97 -5.33 3.78
N GLN A 124 12.67 -5.58 3.62
CA GLN A 124 11.67 -5.26 4.63
C GLN A 124 12.04 -5.86 5.99
N THR A 125 12.53 -7.11 6.01
CA THR A 125 12.86 -7.83 7.24
C THR A 125 14.20 -7.45 7.87
N GLU A 126 15.09 -6.78 7.14
CA GLU A 126 16.31 -6.21 7.72
C GLU A 126 16.03 -4.92 8.49
N ASN A 127 14.94 -4.23 8.12
CA ASN A 127 14.46 -3.08 8.85
C ASN A 127 13.70 -3.50 10.12
N THR A 128 14.30 -3.25 11.28
CA THR A 128 13.75 -3.65 12.60
C THR A 128 12.68 -2.70 13.17
N PHE A 129 12.35 -1.59 12.49
CA PHE A 129 11.33 -0.64 12.91
C PHE A 129 9.96 -0.87 12.26
N ILE A 130 9.92 -1.69 11.21
CA ILE A 130 8.68 -2.07 10.55
C ILE A 130 8.43 -3.55 10.80
N ASP A 131 7.16 -3.92 10.86
CA ASP A 131 6.73 -5.31 10.77
C ASP A 131 6.21 -5.54 9.35
N ALA A 132 7.02 -6.19 8.51
CA ALA A 132 6.72 -6.37 7.10
C ALA A 132 7.34 -7.66 6.57
N THR A 133 6.61 -8.33 5.67
CA THR A 133 7.06 -9.56 5.03
C THR A 133 8.21 -9.26 4.07
N PHE A 134 9.23 -10.13 4.05
CA PHE A 134 10.24 -10.10 2.99
C PHE A 134 9.54 -10.28 1.64
N ALA A 135 9.69 -9.31 0.74
CA ALA A 135 8.98 -9.32 -0.53
C ALA A 135 9.81 -8.68 -1.64
N TYR A 136 9.82 -9.31 -2.81
CA TYR A 136 10.49 -8.79 -3.99
C TYR A 136 9.78 -7.56 -4.54
N VAL A 137 10.56 -6.53 -4.86
CA VAL A 137 10.01 -5.28 -5.36
C VAL A 137 9.71 -5.41 -6.85
N VAL A 138 8.43 -5.26 -7.22
CA VAL A 138 7.99 -5.42 -8.62
C VAL A 138 7.60 -4.10 -9.29
N THR A 139 7.65 -2.98 -8.56
CA THR A 139 7.42 -1.62 -9.06
C THR A 139 8.42 -0.65 -8.44
N PRO A 140 8.62 0.55 -8.99
CA PRO A 140 9.10 1.67 -8.18
C PRO A 140 8.21 1.83 -6.93
N MET A 141 8.82 2.14 -5.79
CA MET A 141 8.11 2.31 -4.52
C MET A 141 7.83 3.79 -4.24
N LEU A 142 7.07 4.09 -3.19
CA LEU A 142 6.61 5.46 -2.86
C LEU A 142 7.70 6.53 -2.97
N ALA A 143 8.88 6.31 -2.36
CA ALA A 143 9.96 7.29 -2.38
C ALA A 143 10.60 7.43 -3.77
N ASP A 144 10.68 6.34 -4.54
CA ASP A 144 11.23 6.35 -5.89
C ASP A 144 10.33 7.16 -6.82
N ILE A 145 9.03 6.91 -6.78
CA ILE A 145 8.02 7.60 -7.60
C ILE A 145 8.03 9.09 -7.25
N GLN A 146 8.01 9.43 -5.96
CA GLN A 146 8.07 10.81 -5.51
C GLN A 146 9.35 11.52 -5.97
N ALA A 147 10.51 10.86 -5.91
CA ALA A 147 11.78 11.43 -6.35
C ALA A 147 11.81 11.65 -7.87
N ILE A 148 11.31 10.70 -8.67
CA ILE A 148 11.19 10.84 -10.12
C ILE A 148 10.23 11.96 -10.50
N HIS A 149 9.07 12.06 -9.82
CA HIS A 149 8.14 13.17 -10.01
C HIS A 149 8.82 14.53 -9.77
N GLN A 150 9.67 14.64 -8.75
CA GLN A 150 10.42 15.86 -8.47
C GLN A 150 11.52 16.15 -9.50
N LEU A 151 12.26 15.12 -9.93
CA LEU A 151 13.36 15.27 -10.89
C LEU A 151 12.88 15.69 -12.29
N TYR A 152 11.79 15.07 -12.75
CA TYR A 152 11.32 15.20 -14.12
C TYR A 152 10.05 16.06 -14.25
N ASN A 153 9.47 16.48 -13.13
CA ASN A 153 8.17 17.19 -13.11
C ASN A 153 7.11 16.40 -13.90
N THR A 154 7.10 15.08 -13.69
CA THR A 154 6.09 14.18 -14.27
C THR A 154 4.84 14.22 -13.39
N SER A 155 3.69 14.39 -14.02
CA SER A 155 2.38 14.28 -13.38
C SER A 155 1.33 13.92 -14.43
N GLY A 156 0.41 13.02 -14.10
CA GLY A 156 -0.86 12.85 -14.81
C GLY A 156 -0.90 11.76 -15.88
N ASN A 157 -2.13 11.30 -16.13
CA ASN A 157 -2.58 10.31 -17.12
C ASN A 157 -2.02 8.89 -16.93
N ILE A 158 -1.60 8.51 -15.71
CA ILE A 158 -1.32 7.12 -15.37
C ILE A 158 -2.66 6.47 -15.03
N ARG A 159 -3.12 5.57 -15.90
CA ARG A 159 -4.34 4.77 -15.69
C ARG A 159 -5.61 5.59 -15.40
N ASP A 160 -5.78 6.73 -16.07
CA ASP A 160 -6.87 7.71 -15.92
C ASP A 160 -8.31 7.24 -16.29
N THR A 161 -8.59 5.95 -16.19
CA THR A 161 -9.89 5.30 -16.40
C THR A 161 -10.09 4.21 -15.36
N ASP A 162 -11.34 3.78 -15.14
CA ASP A 162 -11.70 2.68 -14.24
C ASP A 162 -10.74 1.46 -14.32
N THR A 163 -10.00 1.25 -13.24
CA THR A 163 -8.94 0.24 -13.15
C THR A 163 -9.21 -0.74 -12.02
N ILE A 164 -9.10 -2.04 -12.32
CA ILE A 164 -9.08 -3.10 -11.31
C ILE A 164 -7.62 -3.47 -11.03
N TYR A 165 -7.25 -3.43 -9.76
CA TYR A 165 -5.99 -3.93 -9.22
C TYR A 165 -6.27 -5.24 -8.48
N GLY A 166 -5.67 -6.34 -8.95
CA GLY A 166 -5.84 -7.66 -8.36
C GLY A 166 -6.62 -8.65 -9.23
N VAL A 167 -7.62 -9.33 -8.68
CA VAL A 167 -8.35 -10.39 -9.40
C VAL A 167 -9.07 -9.80 -10.61
N GLY A 168 -8.77 -10.33 -11.80
CA GLY A 168 -9.35 -9.79 -13.04
C GLY A 168 -8.82 -8.39 -13.42
N SER A 169 -7.63 -8.04 -12.93
CA SER A 169 -6.96 -6.76 -13.17
C SER A 169 -7.06 -6.24 -14.60
N THR A 170 -7.28 -4.93 -14.69
CA THR A 170 -7.24 -4.15 -15.95
C THR A 170 -6.10 -3.13 -15.96
N ALA A 171 -5.29 -3.07 -14.90
CA ALA A 171 -4.20 -2.11 -14.72
C ALA A 171 -3.07 -2.25 -15.75
N GLY A 172 -2.93 -3.44 -16.36
CA GLY A 172 -1.98 -3.70 -17.43
C GLY A 172 -0.57 -4.02 -16.92
N GLY A 173 0.21 -4.66 -17.78
CA GLY A 173 1.62 -4.94 -17.53
C GLY A 173 1.81 -5.93 -16.38
N TYR A 174 2.67 -5.58 -15.44
CA TYR A 174 2.98 -6.45 -14.30
C TYR A 174 1.82 -6.56 -13.31
N TYR A 175 1.04 -5.47 -13.10
CA TYR A 175 -0.10 -5.43 -12.17
C TYR A 175 -1.10 -6.56 -12.40
N ASP A 176 -1.29 -6.99 -13.66
CA ASP A 176 -2.20 -8.07 -14.03
C ASP A 176 -1.84 -9.44 -13.43
N THR A 177 -0.62 -9.59 -12.92
CA THR A 177 -0.09 -10.87 -12.43
C THR A 177 0.40 -10.83 -11.00
N VAL A 178 0.55 -9.64 -10.38
CA VAL A 178 1.22 -9.45 -9.08
C VAL A 178 0.66 -10.37 -7.99
N LEU A 179 -0.67 -10.49 -7.89
CA LEU A 179 -1.31 -11.31 -6.85
C LEU A 179 -1.28 -12.82 -7.14
N GLY A 180 -0.77 -13.24 -8.29
CA GLY A 180 -0.61 -14.65 -8.69
C GLY A 180 0.83 -15.15 -8.73
N LEU A 181 1.80 -14.30 -8.33
CA LEU A 181 3.21 -14.67 -8.28
C LEU A 181 3.49 -15.66 -7.14
N ALA A 182 4.56 -16.44 -7.27
CA ALA A 182 4.83 -17.57 -6.40
C ALA A 182 5.51 -17.14 -5.10
N ASN A 183 6.42 -16.18 -5.19
CA ASN A 183 7.09 -15.54 -4.07
C ASN A 183 6.33 -14.29 -3.62
N PRO A 184 6.45 -13.89 -2.34
CA PRO A 184 5.93 -12.61 -1.88
C PRO A 184 6.50 -11.43 -2.67
N VAL A 185 5.63 -10.50 -3.04
CA VAL A 185 5.99 -9.30 -3.79
C VAL A 185 5.43 -8.05 -3.13
N THR A 186 6.16 -6.94 -3.29
CA THR A 186 5.72 -5.61 -2.90
C THR A 186 5.61 -4.68 -4.09
N PHE A 187 4.60 -3.83 -4.08
CA PHE A 187 4.28 -2.94 -5.19
C PHE A 187 3.56 -1.68 -4.71
N THR A 188 3.59 -0.65 -5.56
CA THR A 188 2.87 0.60 -5.36
C THR A 188 1.81 0.77 -6.44
N VAL A 189 0.58 1.06 -6.02
CA VAL A 189 -0.52 1.49 -6.89
C VAL A 189 -0.35 2.98 -7.19
N VAL A 190 -0.44 3.33 -8.47
CA VAL A 190 -0.43 4.71 -8.95
C VAL A 190 -1.55 4.83 -9.96
N ASP A 191 -2.51 5.68 -9.65
CA ASP A 191 -3.64 6.01 -10.51
C ASP A 191 -3.89 7.51 -10.45
N ASP A 192 -4.32 8.09 -11.57
CA ASP A 192 -4.63 9.51 -11.75
C ASP A 192 -6.12 9.76 -12.06
N GLY A 193 -6.96 8.72 -12.05
CA GLY A 193 -8.41 8.87 -11.98
C GLY A 193 -9.19 7.74 -12.63
N GLY A 194 -10.50 7.75 -12.42
CA GLY A 194 -11.36 6.64 -12.80
C GLY A 194 -12.28 6.33 -11.64
N VAL A 195 -12.88 5.14 -11.69
CA VAL A 195 -13.46 4.50 -10.50
C VAL A 195 -12.75 3.16 -10.35
N ASP A 196 -11.85 3.10 -9.38
CA ASP A 196 -10.84 2.07 -9.25
C ASP A 196 -11.18 1.08 -8.15
N THR A 197 -10.70 -0.16 -8.32
CA THR A 197 -11.06 -1.27 -7.44
C THR A 197 -9.83 -2.06 -7.02
N ILE A 198 -9.65 -2.25 -5.71
CA ILE A 198 -8.79 -3.30 -5.18
C ILE A 198 -9.62 -4.58 -5.04
N ASP A 199 -9.32 -5.59 -5.87
CA ASP A 199 -9.99 -6.90 -5.81
C ASP A 199 -9.06 -7.97 -5.27
N VAL A 200 -9.30 -8.36 -4.02
CA VAL A 200 -8.61 -9.41 -3.28
C VAL A 200 -9.57 -10.57 -2.92
N SER A 201 -10.67 -10.69 -3.67
CA SER A 201 -11.80 -11.59 -3.36
C SER A 201 -11.48 -13.09 -3.28
N VAL A 202 -10.34 -13.51 -3.83
CA VAL A 202 -9.92 -14.92 -3.85
C VAL A 202 -9.14 -15.34 -2.61
N PHE A 203 -8.73 -14.39 -1.77
CA PHE A 203 -7.91 -14.66 -0.60
C PHE A 203 -8.78 -15.00 0.61
N GLY A 204 -8.34 -16.01 1.38
CA GLY A 204 -8.97 -16.37 2.65
C GLY A 204 -8.11 -16.00 3.86
N SER A 205 -7.03 -15.25 3.64
CA SER A 205 -6.27 -14.61 4.72
C SER A 205 -6.94 -13.29 5.07
N ASP A 206 -6.78 -12.85 6.30
CA ASP A 206 -7.20 -11.51 6.73
C ASP A 206 -6.37 -10.45 5.99
N GLN A 207 -7.05 -9.45 5.44
CA GLN A 207 -6.48 -8.29 4.77
C GLN A 207 -6.53 -7.07 5.69
N MET A 208 -5.54 -6.20 5.55
CA MET A 208 -5.61 -4.83 6.06
C MET A 208 -5.41 -3.90 4.88
N ILE A 209 -6.46 -3.21 4.47
CA ILE A 209 -6.49 -2.40 3.25
C ILE A 209 -6.69 -0.95 3.66
N ASN A 210 -5.72 -0.09 3.36
CA ASN A 210 -5.86 1.34 3.56
C ASN A 210 -6.03 2.01 2.20
N LEU A 211 -7.18 2.66 1.98
CA LEU A 211 -7.53 3.30 0.71
C LEU A 211 -6.99 4.73 0.59
N ASN A 212 -6.38 5.27 1.65
CA ASN A 212 -5.81 6.61 1.64
C ASN A 212 -4.53 6.66 0.79
N GLY A 213 -4.26 7.80 0.17
CA GLY A 213 -2.97 8.06 -0.48
C GLY A 213 -1.80 8.02 0.52
N ASN A 214 -0.62 7.66 0.03
CA ASN A 214 0.60 7.48 0.84
C ASN A 214 0.41 6.49 2.00
N SER A 215 -0.32 5.41 1.75
CA SER A 215 -0.60 4.37 2.72
C SER A 215 0.03 3.03 2.34
N ILE A 216 0.07 2.12 3.30
CA ILE A 216 0.57 0.76 3.15
C ILE A 216 -0.47 -0.21 3.69
N SER A 217 -0.73 -1.24 2.91
CA SER A 217 -1.71 -2.31 3.13
C SER A 217 -1.02 -3.67 3.23
N SER A 218 -1.65 -4.60 3.93
CA SER A 218 -1.26 -6.01 4.05
C SER A 218 -2.28 -6.86 3.29
N ILE A 219 -1.85 -7.47 2.19
CA ILE A 219 -2.74 -8.25 1.35
C ILE A 219 -2.16 -9.61 0.96
N ALA A 220 -3.04 -10.53 0.54
CA ALA A 220 -2.70 -11.86 0.06
C ALA A 220 -1.82 -12.67 1.03
N GLY A 221 -2.03 -12.49 2.34
CA GLY A 221 -1.28 -13.16 3.40
C GLY A 221 0.11 -12.58 3.68
N ASN A 222 0.44 -11.42 3.09
CA ASN A 222 1.70 -10.71 3.34
C ASN A 222 1.44 -9.44 4.16
N VAL A 223 2.43 -9.04 4.95
CA VAL A 223 2.36 -7.84 5.78
C VAL A 223 3.04 -6.68 5.07
N GLY A 224 2.32 -5.57 4.91
CA GLY A 224 2.84 -4.29 4.42
C GLY A 224 3.41 -4.32 3.00
N ASN A 225 2.76 -5.07 2.09
CA ASN A 225 3.28 -5.35 0.76
C ASN A 225 2.64 -4.53 -0.37
N MET A 226 1.49 -3.88 -0.16
CA MET A 226 0.89 -3.00 -1.16
C MET A 226 0.91 -1.56 -0.66
N SER A 227 1.45 -0.63 -1.45
CA SER A 227 1.39 0.81 -1.16
C SER A 227 0.45 1.51 -2.12
N ILE A 228 -0.14 2.64 -1.71
CA ILE A 228 -0.89 3.55 -2.58
C ILE A 228 -0.14 4.88 -2.62
N MET A 229 0.16 5.37 -3.82
CA MET A 229 0.86 6.63 -4.02
C MET A 229 0.00 7.83 -3.57
N ASP A 230 0.64 8.90 -3.11
CA ASP A 230 -0.05 10.15 -2.84
C ASP A 230 -0.75 10.68 -4.12
N GLY A 231 -2.00 11.13 -3.96
CA GLY A 231 -2.85 11.58 -5.07
C GLY A 231 -3.59 10.48 -5.83
N THR A 232 -3.38 9.20 -5.51
CA THR A 232 -4.20 8.10 -6.01
C THR A 232 -5.45 7.93 -5.15
N GLU A 233 -6.61 7.98 -5.80
CA GLU A 233 -7.92 7.73 -5.20
C GLU A 233 -8.35 6.30 -5.56
N ILE A 234 -8.84 5.53 -4.59
CA ILE A 234 -9.42 4.21 -4.82
C ILE A 234 -10.83 4.21 -4.23
N GLU A 235 -11.82 3.95 -5.06
CA GLU A 235 -13.22 3.98 -4.65
C GLU A 235 -13.71 2.62 -4.16
N ASN A 236 -13.23 1.50 -4.70
CA ASN A 236 -13.86 0.22 -4.42
C ASN A 236 -12.90 -0.81 -3.85
N VAL A 237 -13.44 -1.68 -3.01
CA VAL A 237 -12.72 -2.84 -2.50
C VAL A 237 -13.61 -4.08 -2.49
N VAL A 238 -13.06 -5.18 -2.98
CA VAL A 238 -13.71 -6.50 -2.96
C VAL A 238 -12.83 -7.44 -2.15
N MET A 239 -13.31 -7.73 -0.95
CA MET A 239 -12.66 -8.58 0.05
C MET A 239 -13.08 -10.05 -0.07
N GLY A 240 -12.37 -10.89 0.67
CA GLY A 240 -12.33 -12.33 0.45
C GLY A 240 -13.15 -13.12 1.46
N SER A 241 -12.53 -14.14 2.04
CA SER A 241 -13.15 -14.94 3.11
C SER A 241 -12.46 -14.78 4.48
N GLY A 242 -11.52 -13.84 4.59
CA GLY A 242 -10.82 -13.52 5.83
C GLY A 242 -11.64 -12.58 6.71
N ASP A 243 -11.16 -12.30 7.92
CA ASP A 243 -11.72 -11.23 8.73
C ASP A 243 -10.97 -9.93 8.36
N ASP A 244 -11.50 -9.19 7.39
CA ASP A 244 -10.77 -8.12 6.71
C ASP A 244 -11.03 -6.74 7.34
N VAL A 245 -10.04 -5.83 7.28
CA VAL A 245 -10.16 -4.45 7.77
C VAL A 245 -9.86 -3.47 6.65
N VAL A 246 -10.77 -2.52 6.42
CA VAL A 246 -10.60 -1.41 5.48
C VAL A 246 -10.50 -0.09 6.22
N TYR A 247 -9.48 0.71 5.93
CA TYR A 247 -9.43 2.13 6.32
C TYR A 247 -9.91 2.98 5.15
N ALA A 248 -11.07 3.61 5.33
CA ALA A 248 -11.72 4.42 4.31
C ALA A 248 -10.93 5.71 4.02
N ASN A 249 -11.07 6.21 2.79
CA ASN A 249 -10.56 7.51 2.36
C ASN A 249 -11.71 8.52 2.26
N ASP A 250 -11.46 9.71 1.71
CA ASP A 250 -12.44 10.80 1.64
C ASP A 250 -13.29 10.79 0.35
N VAL A 251 -13.23 9.71 -0.43
CA VAL A 251 -14.08 9.49 -1.60
C VAL A 251 -15.14 8.42 -1.30
N GLY A 252 -16.29 8.50 -1.97
CA GLY A 252 -17.38 7.56 -1.72
C GLY A 252 -17.02 6.15 -2.19
N ASN A 253 -16.99 5.19 -1.25
CA ASN A 253 -16.49 3.85 -1.51
C ASN A 253 -17.57 2.75 -1.65
N ASP A 254 -17.44 1.83 -2.62
CA ASP A 254 -18.19 0.56 -2.60
C ASP A 254 -17.35 -0.54 -1.91
N ASN A 255 -17.68 -0.83 -0.65
CA ASN A 255 -16.99 -1.83 0.18
C ASN A 255 -17.76 -3.15 0.22
N TYR A 256 -17.16 -4.22 -0.33
CA TYR A 256 -17.71 -5.57 -0.29
C TYR A 256 -16.85 -6.50 0.58
N GLY A 257 -17.35 -6.86 1.77
CA GLY A 257 -16.66 -7.71 2.77
C GLY A 257 -16.42 -9.15 2.33
N GLY A 258 -17.40 -9.74 1.64
CA GLY A 258 -17.34 -11.16 1.32
C GLY A 258 -17.81 -12.01 2.51
N ALA A 259 -16.98 -12.95 2.95
CA ALA A 259 -17.25 -13.80 4.11
C ALA A 259 -16.23 -13.54 5.20
N GLY A 260 -16.60 -13.76 6.45
CA GLY A 260 -15.76 -13.38 7.58
C GLY A 260 -16.47 -12.34 8.43
N THR A 261 -15.72 -11.70 9.32
CA THR A 261 -16.12 -10.56 10.12
C THR A 261 -15.34 -9.35 9.65
N ASP A 262 -15.93 -8.63 8.70
CA ASP A 262 -15.24 -7.51 8.03
C ASP A 262 -15.56 -6.18 8.71
N ILE A 263 -14.55 -5.31 8.80
CA ILE A 263 -14.61 -4.02 9.49
C ILE A 263 -14.26 -2.90 8.51
N VAL A 264 -15.04 -1.83 8.51
CA VAL A 264 -14.66 -0.55 7.89
C VAL A 264 -14.35 0.47 8.98
N SER A 265 -13.16 1.05 8.94
CA SER A 265 -12.67 2.06 9.86
C SER A 265 -12.69 3.43 9.20
N TYR A 266 -13.30 4.38 9.89
CA TYR A 266 -13.32 5.81 9.56
C TYR A 266 -12.43 6.62 10.50
N ILE A 267 -11.45 5.99 11.16
CA ILE A 267 -10.59 6.62 12.16
C ILE A 267 -9.81 7.83 11.62
N ALA A 268 -9.53 7.83 10.31
CA ALA A 268 -8.83 8.92 9.63
C ALA A 268 -9.74 10.10 9.25
N SER A 269 -11.07 9.97 9.41
CA SER A 269 -12.04 11.00 9.06
C SER A 269 -11.83 12.26 9.87
N ASP A 270 -11.79 13.41 9.21
CA ASP A 270 -11.64 14.72 9.84
C ASP A 270 -12.96 15.32 10.35
N ALA A 271 -14.04 14.53 10.32
CA ALA A 271 -15.36 14.87 10.83
C ALA A 271 -16.13 13.61 11.23
N ALA A 272 -17.19 13.81 12.02
CA ALA A 272 -18.11 12.74 12.41
C ALA A 272 -18.76 12.06 11.19
N VAL A 273 -18.90 10.75 11.30
CA VAL A 273 -19.51 9.84 10.34
C VAL A 273 -20.85 9.32 10.83
N THR A 274 -21.69 8.92 9.87
CA THR A 274 -22.95 8.23 10.15
C THR A 274 -22.97 6.93 9.37
N VAL A 275 -22.87 5.81 10.08
CA VAL A 275 -22.74 4.48 9.50
C VAL A 275 -23.96 3.64 9.86
N ASN A 276 -24.54 2.98 8.86
CA ASN A 276 -25.65 2.05 9.06
C ASN A 276 -25.39 0.72 8.36
N LEU A 277 -24.87 -0.25 9.13
CA LEU A 277 -24.56 -1.60 8.66
C LEU A 277 -25.82 -2.36 8.22
N GLY A 278 -26.94 -2.15 8.91
CA GLY A 278 -28.22 -2.79 8.56
C GLY A 278 -28.82 -2.29 7.24
N ALA A 279 -28.57 -1.02 6.89
CA ALA A 279 -29.00 -0.41 5.64
C ALA A 279 -27.93 -0.47 4.53
N GLY A 280 -26.70 -0.87 4.87
CA GLY A 280 -25.58 -1.01 3.95
C GLY A 280 -25.10 0.31 3.36
N ASN A 281 -25.16 1.40 4.12
CA ASN A 281 -24.66 2.71 3.68
C ASN A 281 -24.01 3.49 4.81
N ALA A 282 -23.12 4.40 4.44
CA ALA A 282 -22.55 5.38 5.34
C ALA A 282 -22.55 6.78 4.70
N ASN A 283 -22.47 7.83 5.53
CA ASN A 283 -22.57 9.23 5.11
C ASN A 283 -21.78 10.15 6.06
N SER A 284 -21.55 11.40 5.62
CA SER A 284 -20.79 12.43 6.34
C SER A 284 -19.31 12.09 6.55
N GLY A 285 -18.46 13.12 6.69
CA GLY A 285 -17.02 12.91 6.79
C GLY A 285 -16.49 12.08 5.62
N TYR A 286 -15.54 11.18 5.92
CA TYR A 286 -14.98 10.25 4.95
C TYR A 286 -15.98 9.19 4.49
N ALA A 287 -16.99 8.89 5.30
CA ALA A 287 -18.06 7.95 4.95
C ALA A 287 -19.03 8.47 3.87
N GLN A 288 -18.82 9.67 3.32
CA GLN A 288 -19.78 10.31 2.42
C GLN A 288 -19.91 9.59 1.08
N GLY A 289 -20.98 8.81 0.96
CA GLY A 289 -21.34 8.13 -0.30
C GLY A 289 -21.03 6.64 -0.28
N ASP A 290 -20.48 6.13 0.82
CA ASP A 290 -20.07 4.74 0.94
C ASP A 290 -21.26 3.78 0.95
N THR A 291 -21.07 2.65 0.28
CA THR A 291 -21.93 1.48 0.40
C THR A 291 -21.18 0.35 1.09
N LEU A 292 -21.89 -0.36 1.97
CA LEU A 292 -21.33 -1.39 2.84
C LEU A 292 -22.10 -2.68 2.62
N THR A 293 -21.48 -3.65 1.96
CA THR A 293 -22.10 -4.95 1.70
C THR A 293 -21.32 -6.06 2.39
N GLY A 294 -21.98 -6.79 3.28
CA GLY A 294 -21.32 -7.89 4.00
C GLY A 294 -20.32 -7.43 5.05
N ILE A 295 -20.44 -6.20 5.55
CA ILE A 295 -19.63 -5.65 6.65
C ILE A 295 -20.34 -5.90 7.99
N GLN A 296 -19.63 -6.43 8.99
CA GLN A 296 -20.17 -6.71 10.32
C GLN A 296 -19.68 -5.73 11.38
N GLY A 297 -18.57 -5.05 11.14
CA GLY A 297 -18.03 -4.08 12.09
C GLY A 297 -17.74 -2.71 11.50
N VAL A 298 -17.69 -1.74 12.40
CA VAL A 298 -17.34 -0.36 12.09
C VAL A 298 -16.50 0.22 13.21
N GLN A 299 -15.47 0.97 12.84
CA GLN A 299 -14.79 1.91 13.73
C GLN A 299 -15.12 3.33 13.28
N GLY A 300 -15.59 4.14 14.23
CA GLY A 300 -15.83 5.56 14.04
C GLY A 300 -14.56 6.39 13.84
N SER A 301 -14.72 7.69 13.97
CA SER A 301 -13.74 8.75 13.86
C SER A 301 -13.33 9.25 15.25
N GLU A 302 -12.58 10.36 15.32
CA GLU A 302 -12.29 11.05 16.59
C GLU A 302 -13.40 12.06 16.99
N TYR A 303 -14.58 11.97 16.37
CA TYR A 303 -15.69 12.91 16.54
C TYR A 303 -16.99 12.18 16.86
N GLY A 304 -17.95 12.89 17.45
CA GLY A 304 -19.23 12.30 17.87
C GLY A 304 -20.05 11.71 16.71
N ASP A 305 -19.99 10.39 16.59
CA ASP A 305 -20.48 9.59 15.49
C ASP A 305 -21.88 9.03 15.72
N ILE A 306 -22.49 8.56 14.62
CA ILE A 306 -23.75 7.81 14.67
C ILE A 306 -23.52 6.46 14.03
N LEU A 307 -23.43 5.42 14.87
CA LEU A 307 -23.15 4.06 14.43
C LEU A 307 -24.37 3.16 14.66
N ILE A 308 -24.90 2.59 13.57
CA ILE A 308 -26.09 1.75 13.59
C ILE A 308 -25.72 0.37 13.06
N GLY A 309 -25.82 -0.64 13.92
CA GLY A 309 -25.61 -2.04 13.57
C GLY A 309 -26.75 -2.66 12.75
N ALA A 310 -26.64 -3.96 12.53
CA ALA A 310 -27.56 -4.77 11.74
C ALA A 310 -28.37 -5.72 12.65
N SER A 311 -29.00 -6.75 12.06
CA SER A 311 -29.68 -7.82 12.83
C SER A 311 -28.85 -9.10 12.90
N VAL A 312 -27.52 -8.94 12.92
CA VAL A 312 -26.50 -9.98 13.03
C VAL A 312 -25.51 -9.55 14.10
N VAL A 313 -24.55 -10.40 14.45
CA VAL A 313 -23.44 -10.01 15.34
C VAL A 313 -22.69 -8.82 14.75
N ASN A 314 -22.55 -7.75 15.53
CA ASN A 314 -21.85 -6.54 15.16
C ASN A 314 -20.65 -6.25 16.09
N LEU A 315 -19.60 -5.68 15.50
CA LEU A 315 -18.43 -5.15 16.21
C LEU A 315 -18.43 -3.64 16.04
N MET A 316 -18.69 -2.91 17.11
CA MET A 316 -18.89 -1.46 17.06
C MET A 316 -17.83 -0.79 17.91
N ASP A 317 -16.98 0.02 17.28
CA ASP A 317 -16.01 0.88 17.93
C ASP A 317 -16.39 2.34 17.64
N GLY A 318 -16.71 3.11 18.68
CA GLY A 318 -17.07 4.52 18.59
C GLY A 318 -15.90 5.42 18.22
N GLY A 319 -14.71 5.10 18.72
CA GLY A 319 -13.54 5.98 18.64
C GLY A 319 -13.52 7.01 19.76
N ASP A 320 -13.09 8.24 19.45
CA ASP A 320 -13.18 9.34 20.40
C ASP A 320 -14.41 10.20 20.05
N GLY A 321 -14.97 10.91 21.01
CA GLY A 321 -16.10 11.83 20.79
C GLY A 321 -17.37 11.38 21.51
N ASP A 322 -18.38 12.25 21.55
CA ASP A 322 -19.68 11.89 22.17
C ASP A 322 -20.52 11.07 21.16
N ASP A 323 -20.49 9.74 21.26
CA ASP A 323 -21.03 8.85 20.24
C ASP A 323 -22.46 8.37 20.49
N SER A 324 -23.18 8.09 19.41
CA SER A 324 -24.52 7.49 19.43
C SER A 324 -24.50 6.12 18.75
N ILE A 325 -24.48 5.06 19.55
CA ILE A 325 -24.34 3.68 19.07
C ILE A 325 -25.64 2.90 19.28
N SER A 326 -26.15 2.26 18.24
CA SER A 326 -27.30 1.35 18.30
C SER A 326 -26.97 0.07 17.55
N VAL A 327 -26.71 -1.03 18.26
CA VAL A 327 -26.14 -2.25 17.67
C VAL A 327 -27.17 -3.16 16.97
N GLY A 328 -28.45 -3.00 17.28
CA GLY A 328 -29.52 -3.71 16.57
C GLY A 328 -29.89 -5.03 17.21
N GLY A 329 -29.45 -6.16 16.68
CA GLY A 329 -29.64 -7.42 17.40
C GLY A 329 -28.70 -8.48 16.93
N GLY A 330 -28.32 -9.38 17.81
CA GLY A 330 -27.13 -10.20 17.65
C GLY A 330 -26.66 -10.60 19.04
N ASP A 331 -25.44 -11.09 19.17
CA ASP A 331 -24.73 -11.04 20.46
C ASP A 331 -23.55 -10.10 20.17
N ASP A 332 -23.70 -8.81 20.48
CA ASP A 332 -22.86 -7.75 19.91
C ASP A 332 -21.69 -7.37 20.84
N ILE A 333 -20.63 -6.80 20.25
CA ILE A 333 -19.48 -6.25 20.99
C ILE A 333 -19.41 -4.75 20.71
N VAL A 334 -19.39 -3.95 21.78
CA VAL A 334 -19.30 -2.49 21.72
C VAL A 334 -18.15 -1.99 22.56
N GLU A 335 -17.29 -1.19 21.93
CA GLU A 335 -16.36 -0.28 22.57
C GLU A 335 -16.78 1.14 22.20
N ALA A 336 -17.40 1.87 23.14
CA ALA A 336 -17.89 3.22 22.84
C ALA A 336 -16.75 4.25 22.78
N GLY A 337 -15.70 4.06 23.59
CA GLY A 337 -14.47 4.86 23.53
C GLY A 337 -14.45 6.04 24.50
N ASP A 338 -13.74 7.11 24.14
CA ASP A 338 -13.59 8.30 25.00
C ASP A 338 -14.68 9.32 24.67
N GLY A 339 -15.56 9.68 25.61
CA GLY A 339 -16.69 10.56 25.29
C GLY A 339 -17.84 10.44 26.27
N ASN A 340 -18.91 11.23 26.10
CA ASN A 340 -20.17 10.94 26.78
C ASN A 340 -21.09 10.20 25.82
N ASP A 341 -21.08 8.88 25.90
CA ASP A 341 -21.68 8.04 24.87
C ASP A 341 -23.10 7.62 25.18
N SER A 342 -23.88 7.37 24.14
CA SER A 342 -25.22 6.80 24.22
C SER A 342 -25.27 5.47 23.48
N VAL A 343 -25.32 4.37 24.23
CA VAL A 343 -25.34 3.01 23.68
C VAL A 343 -26.71 2.35 23.87
N ILE A 344 -27.29 1.88 22.77
CA ILE A 344 -28.51 1.06 22.77
C ILE A 344 -28.13 -0.36 22.30
N ALA A 345 -27.90 -1.25 23.28
CA ALA A 345 -27.46 -2.63 23.04
C ALA A 345 -28.57 -3.50 22.41
N SER A 346 -29.85 -3.15 22.63
CA SER A 346 -30.97 -3.86 22.03
C SER A 346 -30.96 -5.38 22.34
N ALA A 347 -31.46 -6.24 21.45
CA ALA A 347 -31.71 -7.64 21.78
C ALA A 347 -30.47 -8.51 21.52
N GLY A 348 -29.99 -9.20 22.55
CA GLY A 348 -28.78 -9.99 22.47
C GLY A 348 -28.17 -10.28 23.83
N ASN A 349 -27.13 -11.11 23.86
CA ASN A 349 -26.19 -11.15 24.98
C ASN A 349 -25.00 -10.25 24.63
N ASP A 350 -25.18 -8.95 24.80
CA ASP A 350 -24.22 -7.95 24.34
C ASP A 350 -23.12 -7.70 25.38
N GLU A 351 -21.91 -7.49 24.89
CA GLU A 351 -20.78 -6.99 25.68
C GLU A 351 -20.58 -5.51 25.35
N VAL A 352 -20.78 -4.65 26.34
CA VAL A 352 -20.66 -3.20 26.18
C VAL A 352 -19.60 -2.67 27.14
N ASN A 353 -18.52 -2.14 26.57
CA ASN A 353 -17.59 -1.24 27.22
C ASN A 353 -17.94 0.19 26.80
N ALA A 354 -18.43 1.00 27.75
CA ALA A 354 -18.78 2.39 27.49
C ALA A 354 -17.59 3.36 27.57
N GLY A 355 -16.40 2.88 27.94
CA GLY A 355 -15.19 3.69 27.94
C GLY A 355 -15.14 4.80 29.00
N GLU A 356 -14.50 5.92 28.67
CA GLU A 356 -14.25 7.04 29.59
C GLU A 356 -15.25 8.18 29.37
N GLY A 357 -16.03 8.51 30.40
CA GLY A 357 -16.89 9.70 30.40
C GLY A 357 -18.17 9.50 31.20
N ASN A 358 -19.25 10.18 30.79
CA ASN A 358 -20.56 9.99 31.41
C ASN A 358 -21.52 9.36 30.41
N ASP A 359 -21.63 8.04 30.49
CA ASP A 359 -22.28 7.27 29.44
C ASP A 359 -23.68 6.82 29.84
N ASP A 360 -24.57 6.82 28.85
CA ASP A 360 -25.92 6.30 28.94
C ASP A 360 -26.00 4.95 28.20
N VAL A 361 -26.03 3.85 28.95
CA VAL A 361 -26.15 2.49 28.39
C VAL A 361 -27.54 1.91 28.64
N TYR A 362 -28.24 1.59 27.54
CA TYR A 362 -29.55 0.95 27.54
C TYR A 362 -29.44 -0.49 27.02
N GLY A 363 -29.55 -1.47 27.93
CA GLY A 363 -29.66 -2.89 27.56
C GLY A 363 -31.02 -3.24 26.94
N GLY A 364 -31.12 -4.35 26.21
CA GLY A 364 -32.40 -4.92 25.80
C GLY A 364 -32.96 -5.99 26.74
N VAL A 365 -34.03 -6.65 26.27
CA VAL A 365 -34.88 -7.60 27.03
C VAL A 365 -34.90 -8.99 26.43
#